data_AF-A0A3D0S1K0-F1
#
_entry.id   AF-A0A3D0S1K0-F1
#
_cell.length_a   1.000
_cell.length_b   1.000
_cell.length_c   1.000
_cell.angle_alpha   90.00
_cell.angle_beta   90.00
_cell.angle_gamma   90.00
#
_symmetry.space_group_name_H-M   'P 1'
#
loop_
_entity.id
_entity.type
_entity.pdbx_description
1 polymer ?
#
loop_
_entity_poly.entity_id
_entity_poly.type
_entity_poly.pdbx_seq_one_letter_code
_entity_poly.pdbx_strand_id
1 'polypeptide(L)'
;MRRLDRGDVALLVCGAAAALLYSNFLLDFTRTRYVGLYDIVSQLEAHGQPNAMFLRVTDVICVVLVACLLPWVRAALPRGAWREVVVWSTVVFGIGAATAAFVPEACGPDVTCVGGAVQNAIHDGSSIASDTALYVGVAAAWLATRRTGPLWFARAAWWIFWIGGVVTSLLFTYFQATDNPAWAVGVSQRVHIVCISVWIMCLAVFAVQGRRPRAESPTADAPTRLRVQPPSGG
;
A
#
# COMPACT_ATOMS: atom_id res chain seq x y z
N MET A 1 -13.99 -24.74 -4.31
CA MET A 1 -13.38 -23.48 -4.80
C MET A 1 -14.45 -22.74 -5.60
N ARG A 2 -14.91 -21.55 -5.17
CA ARG A 2 -15.89 -20.76 -5.94
C ARG A 2 -15.17 -20.03 -7.08
N ARG A 3 -15.82 -19.93 -8.25
CA ARG A 3 -15.27 -19.20 -9.41
C ARG A 3 -15.27 -17.70 -9.12
N LEU A 4 -14.17 -17.03 -9.45
CA LEU A 4 -14.08 -15.56 -9.42
C LEU A 4 -14.97 -14.98 -10.53
N ASP A 5 -15.71 -13.92 -10.22
CA ASP A 5 -16.44 -13.17 -11.26
C ASP A 5 -15.49 -12.22 -12.02
N ARG A 6 -15.96 -11.63 -13.13
CA ARG A 6 -15.14 -10.70 -13.92
C ARG A 6 -14.67 -9.48 -13.13
N GLY A 7 -15.48 -8.99 -12.18
CA GLY A 7 -15.12 -7.86 -11.33
C GLY A 7 -14.05 -8.21 -10.30
N ASP A 8 -14.08 -9.43 -9.77
CA ASP A 8 -13.07 -9.91 -8.82
C ASP A 8 -11.71 -10.03 -9.52
N VAL A 9 -11.71 -10.60 -10.73
CA VAL A 9 -10.50 -10.66 -11.57
C VAL A 9 -9.99 -9.26 -11.89
N ALA A 10 -10.87 -8.32 -12.26
CA ALA A 10 -10.47 -6.94 -12.55
C ALA A 10 -9.81 -6.24 -11.34
N LEU A 11 -10.35 -6.42 -10.13
CA LEU A 11 -9.76 -5.86 -8.91
C LEU A 11 -8.39 -6.48 -8.60
N LEU A 12 -8.25 -7.81 -8.75
CA LEU A 12 -6.97 -8.50 -8.53
C LEU A 12 -5.92 -8.07 -9.56
N VAL A 13 -6.29 -7.96 -10.84
CA VAL A 13 -5.40 -7.48 -11.89
C VAL A 13 -5.00 -6.02 -11.63
N CYS A 14 -5.95 -5.17 -11.25
CA CYS A 14 -5.69 -3.78 -10.88
C CYS A 14 -4.69 -3.69 -9.72
N GLY A 15 -4.90 -4.44 -8.63
CA GLY A 15 -3.99 -4.49 -7.49
C GLY A 15 -2.62 -5.06 -7.81
N ALA A 16 -2.56 -6.13 -8.60
CA ALA A 16 -1.29 -6.73 -9.02
C ALA A 16 -0.50 -5.78 -9.94
N ALA A 17 -1.17 -5.12 -10.88
CA ALA A 17 -0.56 -4.12 -11.74
C ALA A 17 -0.06 -2.92 -10.92
N ALA A 18 -0.86 -2.39 -10.00
CA ALA A 18 -0.44 -1.31 -9.11
C ALA A 18 0.76 -1.72 -8.25
N ALA A 19 0.73 -2.90 -7.63
CA ALA A 19 1.84 -3.41 -6.82
C ALA A 19 3.13 -3.56 -7.63
N LEU A 20 3.04 -4.08 -8.87
CA LEU A 20 4.18 -4.22 -9.77
C LEU A 20 4.73 -2.87 -10.22
N LEU A 21 3.85 -1.93 -10.57
CA LEU A 21 4.24 -0.58 -10.97
C LEU A 21 4.84 0.22 -9.82
N TYR A 22 4.36 0.02 -8.58
CA TYR A 22 5.00 0.62 -7.41
C TYR A 22 6.41 0.04 -7.16
N SER A 23 6.62 -1.23 -7.47
CA SER A 23 7.94 -1.86 -7.51
C SER A 23 8.64 -1.66 -8.87
N ASN A 24 8.56 -0.45 -9.43
CA ASN A 24 9.11 -0.12 -10.76
C ASN A 24 10.62 -0.45 -10.89
N PHE A 25 11.39 -0.46 -9.81
CA PHE A 25 12.81 -0.85 -9.80
C PHE A 25 13.02 -2.30 -10.28
N LEU A 26 12.06 -3.19 -10.07
CA LEU A 26 12.12 -4.56 -10.61
C LEU A 26 12.01 -4.55 -12.15
N LEU A 27 11.20 -3.64 -12.70
CA LEU A 27 11.10 -3.44 -14.14
C LEU A 27 12.39 -2.81 -14.68
N ASP A 28 12.97 -1.87 -13.94
CA ASP A 28 14.25 -1.26 -14.30
C ASP A 28 15.38 -2.29 -14.37
N PHE A 29 15.49 -3.19 -13.38
CA PHE A 29 16.52 -4.24 -13.38
C PHE A 29 16.50 -5.13 -14.62
N THR A 30 15.32 -5.42 -15.16
CA THR A 30 15.21 -6.20 -16.41
C THR A 30 15.77 -5.46 -17.63
N ARG A 31 15.83 -4.12 -17.58
CA ARG A 31 16.36 -3.26 -18.65
C ARG A 31 17.83 -2.92 -18.43
N THR A 32 18.22 -2.58 -17.21
CA THR A 32 19.56 -2.05 -16.87
C THR A 32 20.57 -3.14 -16.48
N ARG A 33 20.15 -4.42 -16.43
CA ARG A 33 21.01 -5.56 -16.05
C ARG A 33 21.70 -5.37 -14.69
N TYR A 34 20.94 -4.89 -13.70
CA TYR A 34 21.37 -4.71 -12.29
C TYR A 34 22.36 -3.58 -12.01
N VAL A 35 22.63 -2.68 -12.97
CA VAL A 35 23.37 -1.44 -12.68
C VAL A 35 22.53 -0.57 -11.72
N GLY A 36 23.15 -0.03 -10.67
CA GLY A 36 22.46 0.80 -9.66
C GLY A 36 21.61 0.04 -8.64
N LEU A 37 21.89 -1.25 -8.42
CA LEU A 37 21.20 -2.09 -7.43
C LEU A 37 21.21 -1.50 -6.00
N TYR A 38 22.26 -0.76 -5.67
CA TYR A 38 22.48 -0.19 -4.34
C TYR A 38 22.15 1.30 -4.26
N ASP A 39 21.85 1.93 -5.40
CA ASP A 39 21.49 3.34 -5.46
C ASP A 39 20.08 3.55 -4.93
N ILE A 40 19.81 4.76 -4.46
CA ILE A 40 18.48 5.16 -3.98
C ILE A 40 17.54 5.16 -5.19
N VAL A 41 16.41 4.47 -5.09
CA VAL A 41 15.43 4.31 -6.18
C VAL A 41 14.90 5.66 -6.67
N SER A 42 14.66 6.61 -5.76
CA SER A 42 14.22 7.97 -6.13
C SER A 42 15.26 8.72 -6.97
N GLN A 43 16.55 8.43 -6.80
CA GLN A 43 17.61 9.01 -7.63
C GLN A 43 17.60 8.46 -9.06
N LEU A 44 17.07 7.25 -9.29
CA LEU A 44 16.89 6.69 -10.64
C LEU A 44 15.81 7.44 -11.43
N GLU A 45 14.96 8.19 -10.74
CA GLU A 45 13.89 9.02 -11.32
C GLU A 45 14.35 10.46 -11.61
N ALA A 46 15.55 10.82 -11.16
CA ALA A 46 16.11 12.14 -11.35
C ALA A 46 16.36 12.48 -12.82
N HIS A 47 16.50 13.78 -13.08
CA HIS A 47 16.77 14.27 -14.43
C HIS A 47 18.10 13.72 -14.97
N GLY A 48 18.09 13.29 -16.24
CA GLY A 48 19.28 12.74 -16.92
C GLY A 48 19.47 11.23 -16.76
N GLN A 49 18.71 10.57 -15.87
CA GLN A 49 18.77 9.11 -15.75
C GLN A 49 18.04 8.41 -16.90
N PRO A 50 18.55 7.25 -17.39
CA PRO A 50 18.15 6.65 -18.65
C PRO A 50 16.67 6.22 -18.70
N ASN A 51 16.10 5.82 -17.55
CA ASN A 51 14.71 5.36 -17.44
C ASN A 51 13.82 6.27 -16.58
N ALA A 52 14.29 7.47 -16.22
CA ALA A 52 13.60 8.35 -15.27
C ALA A 52 12.14 8.66 -15.65
N MET A 53 11.88 8.94 -16.93
CA MET A 53 10.51 9.25 -17.37
C MET A 53 9.59 8.02 -17.27
N PHE A 54 10.13 6.83 -17.55
CA PHE A 54 9.36 5.59 -17.45
C PHE A 54 8.95 5.34 -15.99
N LEU A 55 9.89 5.44 -15.04
CA LEU A 55 9.64 5.23 -13.61
C LEU A 55 8.58 6.20 -13.07
N ARG A 56 8.73 7.49 -13.35
CA ARG A 56 7.75 8.53 -12.96
C ARG A 56 6.36 8.28 -13.52
N VAL A 57 6.25 7.88 -14.79
CA VAL A 57 4.95 7.55 -15.40
C VAL A 57 4.33 6.32 -14.75
N THR A 58 5.13 5.29 -14.45
CA THR A 58 4.61 4.09 -13.76
C THR A 58 4.10 4.41 -12.36
N ASP A 59 4.72 5.35 -11.66
CA ASP A 59 4.28 5.81 -10.33
C ASP A 59 2.93 6.52 -10.39
N VAL A 60 2.76 7.43 -11.35
CA VAL A 60 1.47 8.12 -11.56
C VAL A 60 0.37 7.11 -11.92
N ILE A 61 0.66 6.15 -12.80
CA ILE A 61 -0.31 5.09 -13.15
C ILE A 61 -0.63 4.23 -11.92
N CYS A 62 0.37 3.86 -11.11
CA CYS A 62 0.15 3.13 -9.87
C CYS A 62 -0.83 3.86 -8.95
N VAL A 63 -0.64 5.17 -8.72
CA VAL A 63 -1.53 5.98 -7.89
C VAL A 63 -2.97 5.96 -8.42
N VAL A 64 -3.16 6.09 -9.73
CA VAL A 64 -4.50 6.01 -10.35
C VAL A 64 -5.14 4.65 -10.11
N LEU A 65 -4.40 3.56 -10.27
CA LEU A 65 -4.91 2.21 -10.01
C LEU A 65 -5.27 1.99 -8.53
N VAL A 66 -4.45 2.47 -7.60
CA VAL A 66 -4.75 2.43 -6.16
C VAL A 66 -6.02 3.24 -5.85
N ALA A 67 -6.19 4.41 -6.44
CA ALA A 67 -7.42 5.21 -6.30
C ALA A 67 -8.64 4.46 -6.85
N CYS A 68 -8.49 3.73 -7.97
CA CYS A 68 -9.54 2.86 -8.51
C CYS A 68 -9.87 1.67 -7.60
N LEU A 69 -9.00 1.22 -6.69
CA LEU A 69 -9.35 0.18 -5.70
C LEU A 69 -10.14 0.74 -4.51
N LEU A 70 -9.96 2.02 -4.21
CA LEU A 70 -10.34 2.61 -2.93
C LEU A 70 -11.85 2.55 -2.60
N PRO A 71 -12.79 2.77 -3.54
CA PRO A 71 -14.22 2.61 -3.25
C PRO A 71 -14.59 1.19 -2.77
N TRP A 72 -13.96 0.15 -3.33
CA TRP A 72 -14.22 -1.25 -2.98
C TRP A 72 -13.58 -1.61 -1.64
N VAL A 73 -12.36 -1.14 -1.38
CA VAL A 73 -11.72 -1.24 -0.06
C VAL A 73 -12.59 -0.56 1.01
N ARG A 74 -13.05 0.66 0.74
CA ARG A 74 -13.94 1.41 1.65
C ARG A 74 -15.22 0.67 1.95
N ALA A 75 -15.85 0.06 0.94
CA ALA A 75 -17.06 -0.73 1.11
C ALA A 75 -16.84 -2.01 1.93
N ALA A 76 -15.66 -2.63 1.81
CA ALA A 76 -15.28 -3.83 2.54
C ALA A 76 -14.90 -3.59 4.01
N LEU A 77 -14.44 -2.38 4.34
CA LEU A 77 -14.05 -2.01 5.71
C LEU A 77 -15.27 -1.82 6.64
N PRO A 78 -15.17 -2.23 7.93
CA PRO A 78 -16.19 -1.92 8.92
C PRO A 78 -16.47 -0.42 9.01
N ARG A 79 -17.74 -0.02 9.18
CA ARG A 79 -18.11 1.40 9.33
C ARG A 79 -17.48 1.96 10.63
N GLY A 80 -16.86 3.12 10.55
CA GLY A 80 -16.28 3.82 11.70
C GLY A 80 -15.17 4.79 11.31
N ALA A 81 -14.62 5.51 12.30
CA ALA A 81 -13.58 6.51 12.08
C ALA A 81 -12.32 5.92 11.42
N TRP A 82 -11.89 4.72 11.83
CA TRP A 82 -10.70 4.05 11.27
C TRP A 82 -10.83 3.78 9.77
N ARG A 83 -12.02 3.50 9.26
CA ARG A 83 -12.25 3.38 7.81
C ARG A 83 -11.96 4.69 7.09
N GLU A 84 -12.41 5.81 7.64
CA GLU A 84 -12.14 7.13 7.06
C GLU A 84 -10.65 7.43 7.07
N VAL A 85 -9.95 7.09 8.16
CA VAL A 85 -8.49 7.23 8.24
C VAL A 85 -7.81 6.41 7.15
N VAL A 86 -8.17 5.13 6.95
CA VAL A 86 -7.62 4.31 5.85
C VAL A 86 -7.83 4.97 4.49
N VAL A 87 -9.04 5.46 4.22
CA VAL A 87 -9.39 6.04 2.92
C VAL A 87 -8.63 7.33 2.67
N TRP A 88 -8.69 8.29 3.59
CA TRP A 88 -8.05 9.59 3.41
C TRP A 88 -6.53 9.50 3.44
N SER A 89 -5.97 8.63 4.27
CA SER A 89 -4.52 8.40 4.25
C SER A 89 -4.04 7.76 2.94
N THR A 90 -4.83 6.87 2.33
CA THR A 90 -4.52 6.33 0.99
C THR A 90 -4.60 7.41 -0.09
N VAL A 91 -5.53 8.36 0.03
CA VAL A 91 -5.59 9.53 -0.87
C VAL A 91 -4.36 10.42 -0.70
N VAL A 92 -3.97 10.73 0.54
CA VAL A 92 -2.77 11.53 0.83
C VAL A 92 -1.50 10.83 0.33
N PHE A 93 -1.39 9.52 0.54
CA PHE A 93 -0.34 8.69 -0.06
C PHE A 93 -0.26 8.90 -1.58
N GLY A 94 -1.39 8.75 -2.28
CA GLY A 94 -1.45 8.94 -3.72
C GLY A 94 -1.04 10.35 -4.18
N ILE A 95 -1.51 11.39 -3.49
CA ILE A 95 -1.15 12.78 -3.80
C ILE A 95 0.35 13.02 -3.59
N GLY A 96 0.91 12.56 -2.47
CA GLY A 96 2.33 12.71 -2.17
C GLY A 96 3.21 11.97 -3.18
N ALA A 97 2.88 10.73 -3.51
CA ALA A 97 3.62 9.93 -4.50
C ALA A 97 3.55 10.56 -5.91
N ALA A 98 2.38 11.03 -6.34
CA ALA A 98 2.25 11.74 -7.61
C ALA A 98 3.07 13.04 -7.61
N THR A 99 3.09 13.78 -6.49
CA THR A 99 3.88 15.01 -6.36
C THR A 99 5.37 14.72 -6.46
N ALA A 100 5.86 13.68 -5.78
CA ALA A 100 7.26 13.22 -5.86
C ALA A 100 7.65 12.82 -7.29
N ALA A 101 6.74 12.16 -8.03
CA ALA A 101 6.97 11.80 -9.43
C ALA A 101 7.00 13.02 -10.38
N PHE A 102 6.16 14.04 -10.13
CA PHE A 102 6.17 15.29 -10.91
C PHE A 102 7.35 16.21 -10.56
N VAL A 103 7.84 16.13 -9.33
CA VAL A 103 8.97 16.90 -8.81
C VAL A 103 10.04 15.90 -8.36
N PRO A 104 10.74 15.23 -9.31
CA PRO A 104 11.76 14.25 -8.96
C PRO A 104 12.97 14.94 -8.33
N GLU A 105 13.89 14.16 -7.75
CA GLU A 105 15.16 14.69 -7.29
C GLU A 105 15.91 15.44 -8.41
N ALA A 106 16.64 16.48 -8.02
CA ALA A 106 17.39 17.32 -8.96
C ALA A 106 18.54 16.55 -9.62
N CYS A 107 19.12 15.56 -8.93
CA CYS A 107 20.32 14.85 -9.35
C CYS A 107 20.15 13.35 -9.19
N GLY A 108 20.68 12.58 -10.14
CA GLY A 108 20.86 11.14 -9.99
C GLY A 108 22.22 10.78 -9.37
N PRO A 109 22.53 9.49 -9.18
CA PRO A 109 23.75 9.04 -8.51
C PRO A 109 25.05 9.51 -9.21
N ASP A 110 25.02 9.65 -10.55
CA ASP A 110 26.20 9.99 -11.35
C ASP A 110 26.38 11.49 -11.64
N VAL A 111 25.53 12.36 -11.08
CA VAL A 111 25.49 13.79 -11.44
C VAL A 111 25.53 14.68 -10.20
N THR A 112 26.52 15.56 -10.10
CA THR A 112 26.51 16.66 -9.13
C THR A 112 25.85 17.88 -9.76
N CYS A 113 24.70 18.34 -9.25
CA CYS A 113 24.04 19.54 -9.75
C CYS A 113 24.30 20.75 -8.86
N VAL A 114 24.42 21.92 -9.48
CA VAL A 114 24.45 23.21 -8.80
C VAL A 114 23.01 23.75 -8.75
N GLY A 115 22.40 23.75 -7.57
CA GLY A 115 21.00 24.17 -7.35
C GLY A 115 20.06 23.01 -7.04
N GLY A 116 18.74 23.28 -7.02
CA GLY A 116 17.73 22.23 -6.81
C GLY A 116 17.32 21.97 -5.35
N ALA A 117 17.83 22.73 -4.38
CA ALA A 117 17.49 22.54 -2.96
C ALA A 117 15.97 22.59 -2.69
N VAL A 118 15.24 23.52 -3.33
CA VAL A 118 13.78 23.61 -3.20
C VAL A 118 13.09 22.41 -3.86
N GLN A 119 13.58 21.96 -5.01
CA GLN A 119 13.05 20.79 -5.71
C GLN A 119 13.22 19.52 -4.87
N ASN A 120 14.42 19.29 -4.33
CA ASN A 120 14.69 18.17 -3.42
C ASN A 120 13.83 18.26 -2.16
N ALA A 121 13.71 19.45 -1.55
CA ALA A 121 12.84 19.64 -0.38
C ALA A 121 11.37 19.32 -0.66
N ILE A 122 10.86 19.67 -1.85
CA ILE A 122 9.50 19.31 -2.27
C ILE A 122 9.39 17.80 -2.49
N HIS A 123 10.35 17.19 -3.20
CA HIS A 123 10.41 15.75 -3.43
C HIS A 123 10.40 14.99 -2.10
N ASP A 124 11.41 15.20 -1.27
CA ASP A 124 11.60 14.54 0.01
C ASP A 124 10.41 14.76 0.94
N GLY A 125 9.92 16.00 1.03
CA GLY A 125 8.76 16.33 1.85
C GLY A 125 7.50 15.60 1.39
N SER A 126 7.28 15.50 0.07
CA SER A 126 6.14 14.79 -0.50
C SER A 126 6.24 13.28 -0.34
N SER A 127 7.43 12.70 -0.50
CA SER A 127 7.71 11.27 -0.26
C SER A 127 7.51 10.91 1.20
N ILE A 128 8.09 11.67 2.14
CA ILE A 128 7.91 11.47 3.58
C ILE A 128 6.44 11.56 3.98
N ALA A 129 5.71 12.56 3.48
CA ALA A 129 4.28 12.71 3.75
C ALA A 129 3.47 11.55 3.16
N SER A 130 3.82 11.10 1.96
CA SER A 130 3.18 9.96 1.28
C SER A 130 3.34 8.67 2.08
N ASP A 131 4.57 8.31 2.44
CA ASP A 131 4.90 7.09 3.17
C ASP A 131 4.29 7.11 4.57
N THR A 132 4.40 8.24 5.26
CA THR A 132 3.77 8.42 6.59
C THR A 132 2.27 8.21 6.52
N ALA A 133 1.60 8.82 5.53
CA ALA A 133 0.17 8.64 5.33
C ALA A 133 -0.16 7.17 5.07
N LEU A 134 0.56 6.48 4.18
CA LEU A 134 0.35 5.07 3.90
C LEU A 134 0.38 4.23 5.19
N TYR A 135 1.41 4.37 6.03
CA TYR A 135 1.52 3.57 7.25
C TYR A 135 0.53 3.96 8.35
N VAL A 136 0.10 5.22 8.42
CA VAL A 136 -1.07 5.62 9.21
C VAL A 136 -2.32 4.87 8.72
N GLY A 137 -2.48 4.75 7.40
CA GLY A 137 -3.54 3.95 6.78
C GLY A 137 -3.44 2.47 7.11
N VAL A 138 -2.24 1.88 7.05
CA VAL A 138 -2.00 0.47 7.42
C VAL A 138 -2.35 0.23 8.89
N ALA A 139 -1.90 1.11 9.80
CA ALA A 139 -2.24 1.02 11.22
C ALA A 139 -3.75 1.15 11.46
N ALA A 140 -4.42 2.09 10.78
CA ALA A 140 -5.86 2.25 10.84
C ALA A 140 -6.61 1.01 10.32
N ALA A 141 -6.12 0.38 9.24
CA ALA A 141 -6.69 -0.85 8.71
C ALA A 141 -6.55 -2.02 9.69
N TRP A 142 -5.40 -2.14 10.36
CA TRP A 142 -5.20 -3.08 11.45
C TRP A 142 -6.20 -2.83 12.59
N LEU A 143 -6.32 -1.59 13.08
CA LEU A 143 -7.25 -1.23 14.16
C LEU A 143 -8.72 -1.49 13.78
N ALA A 144 -9.10 -1.19 12.54
CA ALA A 144 -10.44 -1.40 12.01
C ALA A 144 -10.81 -2.89 11.94
N THR A 145 -9.84 -3.76 11.67
CA THR A 145 -10.10 -5.18 11.33
C THR A 145 -9.64 -6.18 12.40
N ARG A 146 -8.81 -5.78 13.38
CA ARG A 146 -8.22 -6.71 14.37
C ARG A 146 -9.22 -7.47 15.24
N ARG A 147 -10.47 -6.99 15.38
CA ARG A 147 -11.52 -7.66 16.18
C ARG A 147 -12.60 -8.34 15.34
N THR A 148 -12.91 -7.81 14.17
CA THR A 148 -14.11 -8.19 13.41
C THR A 148 -13.84 -8.51 11.94
N GLY A 149 -12.63 -8.23 11.44
CA GLY A 149 -12.22 -8.47 10.07
C GLY A 149 -11.46 -9.80 9.90
N PRO A 150 -11.05 -10.11 8.65
CA PRO A 150 -10.25 -11.30 8.36
C PRO A 150 -8.90 -11.27 9.10
N LEU A 151 -8.60 -12.33 9.85
CA LEU A 151 -7.36 -12.43 10.63
C LEU A 151 -6.10 -12.27 9.79
N TRP A 152 -6.10 -12.78 8.54
CA TRP A 152 -4.96 -12.64 7.63
C TRP A 152 -4.67 -11.18 7.30
N PHE A 153 -5.70 -10.36 7.09
CA PHE A 153 -5.57 -8.96 6.70
C PHE A 153 -5.07 -8.12 7.88
N ALA A 154 -5.63 -8.35 9.07
CA ALA A 154 -5.15 -7.71 10.29
C ALA A 154 -3.68 -8.07 10.60
N ARG A 155 -3.28 -9.33 10.41
CA ARG A 155 -1.88 -9.76 10.57
C ARG A 155 -0.96 -9.15 9.52
N ALA A 156 -1.38 -9.11 8.25
CA ALA A 156 -0.63 -8.47 7.19
C ALA A 156 -0.40 -6.98 7.50
N ALA A 157 -1.45 -6.26 7.89
CA ALA A 157 -1.36 -4.86 8.28
C ALA A 157 -0.41 -4.65 9.47
N TRP A 158 -0.47 -5.50 10.50
CA TRP A 158 0.46 -5.45 11.63
C TRP A 158 1.92 -5.63 11.21
N TRP A 159 2.21 -6.66 10.42
CA TRP A 159 3.57 -6.93 9.94
C TRP A 159 4.08 -5.83 9.01
N ILE A 160 3.25 -5.34 8.10
CA ILE A 160 3.61 -4.26 7.17
C ILE A 160 3.87 -2.96 7.93
N PHE A 161 3.07 -2.65 8.96
CA PHE A 161 3.30 -1.48 9.79
C PHE A 161 4.64 -1.56 10.54
N TRP A 162 4.92 -2.68 11.21
CA TRP A 162 6.16 -2.80 11.99
C TRP A 162 7.40 -2.99 11.13
N ILE A 163 7.37 -3.90 10.17
CA ILE A 163 8.53 -4.19 9.33
C ILE A 163 8.69 -3.07 8.32
N GLY A 164 7.69 -2.88 7.45
CA GLY A 164 7.71 -1.86 6.42
C GLY A 164 7.75 -0.45 7.01
N GLY A 165 6.83 -0.10 7.90
CA GLY A 165 6.77 1.26 8.43
C GLY A 165 7.89 1.59 9.41
N VAL A 166 7.98 0.86 10.52
CA VAL A 166 8.88 1.24 11.62
C VAL A 166 10.33 0.81 11.36
N VAL A 167 10.57 -0.49 11.15
CA VAL A 167 11.93 -1.03 11.06
C VAL A 167 12.65 -0.50 9.83
N THR A 168 12.05 -0.56 8.64
CA THR A 168 12.78 -0.09 7.45
C THR A 168 13.00 1.42 7.45
N SER A 169 12.07 2.25 7.96
CA SER A 169 12.27 3.70 8.05
C SER A 169 13.37 4.08 9.04
N LEU A 170 13.46 3.37 10.17
CA LEU A 170 14.56 3.56 11.13
C LEU A 170 15.90 3.15 10.53
N LEU A 171 15.95 2.01 9.82
CA LEU A 171 17.16 1.56 9.14
C LEU A 171 17.57 2.51 8.02
N PHE A 172 16.62 2.96 7.19
CA PHE A 172 16.87 3.92 6.11
C PHE A 172 17.43 5.22 6.68
N THR A 173 16.78 5.82 7.68
CA THR A 173 17.25 7.03 8.35
C THR A 173 18.64 6.83 8.97
N TYR A 174 18.87 5.71 9.64
CA TYR A 174 20.17 5.39 10.25
C TYR A 174 21.29 5.28 9.20
N PHE A 175 21.05 4.51 8.13
CA PHE A 175 22.05 4.32 7.08
C PHE A 175 22.27 5.59 6.26
N GLN A 176 21.23 6.39 6.04
CA GLN A 176 21.37 7.69 5.38
C GLN A 176 22.19 8.67 6.24
N ALA A 177 22.01 8.65 7.56
CA ALA A 177 22.75 9.53 8.47
C ALA A 177 24.21 9.11 8.68
N THR A 178 24.50 7.81 8.57
CA THR A 178 25.84 7.25 8.83
C THR A 178 26.65 6.97 7.57
N ASP A 179 25.98 6.88 6.42
CA ASP A 179 26.54 6.45 5.13
C ASP A 179 27.33 5.12 5.20
N ASN A 180 27.00 4.28 6.20
CA ASN A 180 27.75 3.05 6.47
C ASN A 180 26.85 1.86 6.85
N PRO A 181 26.80 0.79 6.02
CA PRO A 181 27.41 0.70 4.69
C PRO A 181 26.56 1.43 3.65
N ALA A 182 27.18 2.13 2.70
CA ALA A 182 26.48 2.93 1.68
C ALA A 182 25.37 2.16 0.92
N TRP A 183 25.59 0.85 0.67
CA TRP A 183 24.60 0.01 -0.03
C TRP A 183 23.29 -0.21 0.76
N ALA A 184 23.32 -0.06 2.08
CA ALA A 184 22.17 -0.35 2.92
C ALA A 184 21.04 0.68 2.78
N VAL A 185 21.34 1.90 2.33
CA VAL A 185 20.32 2.92 2.03
C VAL A 185 19.42 2.45 0.89
N GLY A 186 19.99 2.09 -0.26
CA GLY A 186 19.22 1.59 -1.40
C GLY A 186 18.49 0.27 -1.10
N VAL A 187 19.09 -0.63 -0.32
CA VAL A 187 18.43 -1.89 0.08
C VAL A 187 17.24 -1.63 1.01
N SER A 188 17.40 -0.80 2.04
CA SER A 188 16.31 -0.49 2.98
C SER A 188 15.13 0.17 2.27
N GLN A 189 15.37 1.09 1.32
CA GLN A 189 14.32 1.69 0.49
C GLN A 189 13.59 0.65 -0.38
N ARG A 190 14.31 -0.32 -0.97
CA ARG A 190 13.66 -1.38 -1.77
C ARG A 190 12.80 -2.31 -0.92
N VAL A 191 13.25 -2.66 0.28
CA VAL A 191 12.42 -3.44 1.23
C VAL A 191 11.16 -2.65 1.59
N HIS A 192 11.29 -1.34 1.80
CA HIS A 192 10.18 -0.43 2.03
C HIS A 192 9.18 -0.48 0.86
N ILE A 193 9.64 -0.28 -0.38
CA ILE A 193 8.82 -0.34 -1.60
C ILE A 193 8.10 -1.70 -1.73
N VAL A 194 8.81 -2.81 -1.51
CA VAL A 194 8.21 -4.15 -1.55
C VAL A 194 7.10 -4.31 -0.51
N CYS A 195 7.28 -3.77 0.71
CA CYS A 195 6.23 -3.81 1.73
C CYS A 195 4.98 -3.05 1.29
N ILE A 196 5.14 -1.90 0.63
CA ILE A 196 4.03 -1.10 0.10
C ILE A 196 3.34 -1.84 -1.05
N SER A 197 4.09 -2.43 -1.98
CA SER A 197 3.54 -3.26 -3.05
C SER A 197 2.74 -4.45 -2.51
N VAL A 198 3.25 -5.14 -1.50
CA VAL A 198 2.51 -6.22 -0.81
C VAL A 198 1.24 -5.68 -0.17
N TRP A 199 1.27 -4.49 0.44
CA TRP A 199 0.09 -3.85 1.00
C TRP A 199 -0.96 -3.53 -0.05
N ILE A 200 -0.58 -2.95 -1.19
CA ILE A 200 -1.47 -2.66 -2.33
C ILE A 200 -2.18 -3.95 -2.79
N MET A 201 -1.44 -5.06 -2.90
CA MET A 201 -2.03 -6.35 -3.23
C MET A 201 -3.00 -6.85 -2.13
N CYS A 202 -2.66 -6.67 -0.85
CA CYS A 202 -3.56 -7.00 0.26
C CYS A 202 -4.88 -6.22 0.18
N LEU A 203 -4.83 -4.93 -0.19
CA LEU A 203 -6.02 -4.10 -0.37
C LEU A 203 -6.93 -4.66 -1.48
N ALA A 204 -6.36 -5.07 -2.62
CA ALA A 204 -7.13 -5.68 -3.70
C ALA A 204 -7.78 -7.01 -3.30
N VAL A 205 -7.03 -7.89 -2.63
CA VAL A 205 -7.57 -9.16 -2.10
C VAL A 205 -8.68 -8.91 -1.08
N PHE A 206 -8.49 -7.91 -0.21
CA PHE A 206 -9.50 -7.51 0.78
C PHE A 206 -10.77 -6.96 0.12
N ALA A 207 -10.64 -6.13 -0.90
CA ALA A 207 -11.76 -5.59 -1.68
C ALA A 207 -12.60 -6.71 -2.32
N VAL A 208 -11.96 -7.72 -2.91
CA VAL A 208 -12.64 -8.91 -3.48
C VAL A 208 -13.37 -9.71 -2.40
N GLN A 209 -12.77 -9.89 -1.23
CA GLN A 209 -13.41 -10.61 -0.13
C GLN A 209 -14.65 -9.88 0.41
N GLY A 210 -14.62 -8.54 0.45
CA GLY A 210 -15.75 -7.72 0.89
C GLY A 210 -16.96 -7.72 -0.06
N ARG A 211 -16.78 -8.05 -1.35
CA ARG A 211 -17.88 -8.22 -2.31
C ARG A 211 -18.69 -9.50 -2.10
N ARG A 212 -18.22 -10.43 -1.27
CA ARG A 212 -18.93 -11.67 -1.01
C ARG A 212 -20.23 -11.35 -0.25
N PRO A 213 -21.40 -11.81 -0.73
CA PRO A 213 -22.63 -11.70 0.03
C PRO A 213 -22.37 -12.28 1.42
N ARG A 214 -22.53 -11.45 2.46
CA ARG A 214 -22.55 -11.92 3.83
C ARG A 214 -23.72 -12.88 3.86
N ALA A 215 -23.46 -14.19 3.83
CA ALA A 215 -24.49 -15.21 3.82
C ALA A 215 -25.52 -14.76 4.86
N GLU A 216 -26.75 -14.48 4.40
CA GLU A 216 -27.84 -14.13 5.30
C GLU A 216 -27.78 -15.18 6.39
N SER A 217 -27.43 -14.77 7.61
CA SER A 217 -27.55 -15.64 8.77
C SER A 217 -28.94 -16.22 8.67
N PRO A 218 -29.11 -17.56 8.61
CA PRO A 218 -30.42 -18.17 8.42
C PRO A 218 -31.36 -17.47 9.37
N THR A 219 -32.28 -16.69 8.79
CA THR A 219 -33.25 -15.92 9.55
C THR A 219 -33.83 -16.91 10.54
N ALA A 220 -33.72 -16.62 11.82
CA ALA A 220 -34.20 -17.48 12.89
C ALA A 220 -35.74 -17.53 12.90
N ASP A 221 -36.36 -17.69 11.74
CA ASP A 221 -37.71 -18.24 11.56
C ASP A 221 -37.62 -19.76 11.72
N ALA A 222 -37.12 -20.20 12.88
CA ALA A 222 -37.54 -21.47 13.42
C ALA A 222 -38.88 -21.18 14.11
N PRO A 223 -40.01 -21.69 13.60
CA PRO A 223 -41.32 -21.42 14.17
C PRO A 223 -41.34 -21.89 15.63
N THR A 224 -41.76 -20.95 16.48
CA THR A 224 -42.39 -21.14 17.78
C THR A 224 -42.73 -22.62 18.06
N ARG A 225 -41.83 -23.34 18.76
CA ARG A 225 -42.25 -24.58 19.42
C ARG A 225 -43.28 -24.19 20.47
N LEU A 226 -44.54 -24.47 20.16
CA LEU A 226 -45.64 -24.57 21.10
C LEU A 226 -45.13 -25.22 22.38
N ARG A 227 -45.06 -24.42 23.44
CA ARG A 227 -44.80 -24.89 24.80
C ARG A 227 -46.04 -25.67 25.21
N VAL A 228 -45.97 -27.00 25.12
CA VAL A 228 -46.99 -27.88 25.70
C VAL A 228 -47.06 -27.56 27.19
N GLN A 229 -48.20 -27.07 27.63
CA GLN A 229 -48.50 -26.77 29.02
C GLN A 229 -48.67 -28.11 29.76
N PRO A 230 -47.95 -28.36 30.87
CA PRO A 230 -48.15 -29.57 31.63
C PRO A 230 -49.56 -29.56 32.26
N PRO A 231 -50.23 -30.73 32.36
CA PRO A 231 -51.53 -30.83 32.99
C PRO A 231 -51.45 -30.42 34.46
N SER A 232 -52.36 -29.54 34.88
CA SER A 232 -52.61 -29.23 36.28
C SER A 232 -53.16 -30.49 36.97
N GLY A 233 -52.31 -31.17 37.73
CA GLY A 233 -52.73 -32.22 38.66
C GLY A 233 -53.56 -31.61 39.79
N GLY A 234 -54.71 -32.23 40.08
CA GLY A 234 -55.57 -31.95 41.22
C GLY A 234 -55.21 -32.75 42.45
#